data_AF-A0A841EXG6-F1
#
_entry.id   AF-A0A841EXG6-F1
#
_cell.length_a   1.000
_cell.length_b   1.000
_cell.length_c   1.000
_cell.angle_alpha   90.00
_cell.angle_beta   90.00
_cell.angle_gamma   90.00
#
_symmetry.space_group_name_H-M   'P 1'
#
loop_
_entity.id
_entity.type
_entity.pdbx_description
1 polymer ?
#
loop_
_entity_poly.entity_id
_entity_poly.type
_entity_poly.pdbx_seq_one_letter_code
_entity_poly.pdbx_strand_id
1 'polypeptide(L)'
;MIEHFIEAEKHNWIPRVESIVLEGEPHQFPAFDRFSHLKQIPERSVEEALQEFSSIRMKNISTLKDIIYSNPDLEKTGLHPEFGSVKLRELLSAWVVHDFTHITQIVRVMAERYRTDVGPWSAYLGILNRRS
;
A
#
# COMPACT_ATOMS: atom_id res chain seq x y z
N MET A 1 -4.19 -5.48 9.34
CA MET A 1 -3.30 -5.38 8.17
C MET A 1 -4.10 -5.41 6.86
N ILE A 2 -5.02 -6.37 6.62
CA ILE A 2 -5.92 -6.30 5.45
C ILE A 2 -6.81 -5.04 5.50
N GLU A 3 -7.31 -4.66 6.68
CA GLU A 3 -8.01 -3.38 6.85
C GLU A 3 -7.17 -2.15 6.48
N HIS A 4 -5.86 -2.19 6.78
CA HIS A 4 -4.96 -1.11 6.39
C HIS A 4 -4.80 -1.03 4.87
N PHE A 5 -4.74 -2.18 4.19
CA PHE A 5 -4.76 -2.24 2.73
C PHE A 5 -6.03 -1.62 2.17
N ILE A 6 -7.19 -1.99 2.68
CA ILE A 6 -8.49 -1.49 2.22
C ILE A 6 -8.58 0.03 2.42
N GLU A 7 -8.16 0.54 3.58
CA GLU A 7 -8.12 1.97 3.84
C GLU A 7 -7.16 2.72 2.90
N ALA A 8 -5.99 2.14 2.61
CA ALA A 8 -5.06 2.73 1.65
C ALA A 8 -5.63 2.71 0.22
N GLU A 9 -6.30 1.64 -0.19
CA GLU A 9 -6.97 1.56 -1.49
C GLU A 9 -8.08 2.61 -1.64
N LYS A 10 -8.85 2.87 -0.58
CA LYS A 10 -9.96 3.84 -0.62
C LYS A 10 -9.50 5.29 -0.56
N HIS A 11 -8.47 5.59 0.25
CA HIS A 11 -8.21 6.97 0.67
C HIS A 11 -6.79 7.45 0.41
N ASN A 12 -5.88 6.60 -0.07
CA ASN A 12 -4.48 6.98 -0.30
C ASN A 12 -4.15 7.08 -1.79
N TRP A 13 -4.17 5.96 -2.51
CA TRP A 13 -3.47 5.87 -3.79
C TRP A 13 -4.18 6.60 -4.93
N ILE A 14 -5.41 6.21 -5.25
CA ILE A 14 -6.17 6.82 -6.35
C ILE A 14 -6.44 8.31 -6.12
N PRO A 15 -6.86 8.78 -4.92
CA PRO A 15 -7.06 10.22 -4.70
C PRO A 15 -5.80 11.06 -4.98
N ARG A 16 -4.61 10.54 -4.68
CA ARG A 16 -3.34 11.21 -4.95
C ARG A 16 -2.95 11.14 -6.43
N VAL A 17 -3.23 10.03 -7.11
CA VAL A 17 -3.05 9.93 -8.56
C VAL A 17 -3.93 10.94 -9.28
N GLU A 18 -5.21 11.01 -8.91
CA GLU A 18 -6.16 11.97 -9.48
C GLU A 18 -5.70 13.41 -9.27
N SER A 19 -5.28 13.77 -8.05
CA SER A 19 -4.76 15.12 -7.78
C SER A 19 -3.50 15.44 -8.60
N ILE A 20 -2.54 14.51 -8.73
CA ILE A 20 -1.35 14.72 -9.57
C ILE A 20 -1.71 14.87 -11.06
N VAL A 21 -2.63 14.06 -11.57
CA VAL A 21 -2.92 14.00 -13.01
C VAL A 21 -3.90 15.09 -13.46
N LEU A 22 -4.90 15.42 -12.64
CA LEU A 22 -6.01 16.32 -12.97
C LEU A 22 -5.78 17.75 -12.48
N GLU A 23 -5.18 17.93 -11.30
CA GLU A 23 -5.01 19.25 -10.67
C GLU A 23 -3.59 19.79 -10.82
N GLY A 24 -2.59 18.93 -10.58
CA GLY A 24 -1.18 19.30 -10.59
C GLY A 24 -0.81 20.37 -9.57
N GLU A 25 0.42 20.88 -9.64
CA GLU A 25 0.88 21.97 -8.78
C GLU A 25 0.14 23.30 -9.07
N PRO A 26 -0.11 24.15 -8.05
CA PRO A 26 0.37 24.07 -6.66
C PRO A 26 -0.60 23.35 -5.70
N HIS A 27 -1.56 22.57 -6.19
CA HIS A 27 -2.54 21.89 -5.33
C HIS A 27 -1.86 20.80 -4.50
N GLN A 28 -2.13 20.82 -3.19
CA GLN A 28 -1.71 19.74 -2.30
C GLN A 28 -2.73 18.62 -2.33
N PHE A 29 -2.26 17.40 -2.55
CA PHE A 29 -3.13 16.24 -2.47
C PHE A 29 -3.48 15.90 -1.01
N PRO A 30 -4.64 15.24 -0.77
CA PRO A 30 -5.19 15.08 0.56
C PRO A 30 -4.26 14.34 1.54
N ALA A 31 -4.33 14.75 2.81
CA ALA A 31 -3.68 14.06 3.92
C ALA A 31 -4.32 12.67 4.11
N PHE A 32 -3.50 11.67 4.42
CA PHE A 32 -3.95 10.30 4.66
C PHE A 32 -3.70 9.90 6.11
N ASP A 33 -4.78 9.59 6.83
CA ASP A 33 -4.70 9.04 8.19
C ASP A 33 -4.35 7.55 8.12
N ARG A 34 -3.05 7.25 8.24
CA ARG A 34 -2.51 5.89 8.21
C ARG A 34 -3.07 4.98 9.32
N PHE A 35 -3.64 5.56 10.37
CA PHE A 35 -4.15 4.85 11.55
C PHE A 35 -5.69 4.79 11.60
N SER A 36 -6.39 5.24 10.55
CA SER A 36 -7.86 5.20 10.49
C SER A 36 -8.42 3.81 10.79
N HIS A 37 -7.79 2.78 10.21
CA HIS A 37 -8.13 1.36 10.38
C HIS A 37 -8.03 0.83 11.81
N LEU A 38 -7.37 1.54 12.74
CA LEU A 38 -7.26 1.13 14.14
C LEU A 38 -8.43 1.61 15.00
N LYS A 39 -9.24 2.55 14.48
CA LYS A 39 -10.34 3.17 15.24
C LYS A 39 -11.53 2.22 15.44
N GLN A 40 -11.65 1.19 14.59
CA GLN A 40 -12.69 0.18 14.68
C GLN A 40 -12.10 -1.18 14.32
N ILE A 41 -12.44 -2.21 15.10
CA ILE A 41 -12.18 -3.60 14.73
C ILE A 41 -13.43 -4.09 14.01
N PRO A 42 -13.40 -4.29 12.69
CA PRO A 42 -14.59 -4.73 11.99
C PRO A 42 -14.92 -6.17 12.37
N GLU A 43 -16.21 -6.47 12.55
CA GLU A 43 -16.72 -7.79 12.97
C GLU A 43 -16.66 -8.86 11.85
N ARG A 44 -15.93 -8.59 10.76
CA ARG A 44 -15.91 -9.44 9.57
C ARG A 44 -14.78 -10.47 9.60
N SER A 45 -14.97 -11.53 8.81
CA SER A 45 -13.96 -12.54 8.54
C SER A 45 -12.81 -12.01 7.68
N VAL A 46 -11.69 -12.74 7.70
CA VAL A 46 -10.52 -12.46 6.85
C VAL A 46 -10.87 -12.63 5.38
N GLU A 47 -11.68 -13.63 5.06
CA GLU A 47 -12.14 -13.94 3.71
C GLU A 47 -12.97 -12.79 3.12
N GLU A 48 -13.90 -12.22 3.90
CA GLU A 48 -14.68 -11.05 3.49
C GLU A 48 -13.79 -9.83 3.27
N ALA A 49 -12.80 -9.61 4.15
CA ALA A 49 -11.84 -8.53 3.99
C ALA A 49 -11.01 -8.70 2.71
N LEU A 50 -10.53 -9.92 2.41
CA LEU A 50 -9.77 -10.20 1.19
C LEU A 50 -10.62 -10.01 -0.07
N GLN A 51 -11.89 -10.38 -0.04
CA GLN A 51 -12.82 -10.15 -1.14
C GLN A 51 -13.04 -8.66 -1.41
N GLU A 52 -13.27 -7.86 -0.36
CA GLU A 52 -13.38 -6.41 -0.50
C GLU A 52 -12.08 -5.82 -1.06
N PHE A 53 -10.93 -6.17 -0.48
CA PHE A 53 -9.63 -5.68 -0.95
C PHE A 53 -9.42 -5.99 -2.43
N SER A 54 -9.66 -7.23 -2.85
CA SER A 54 -9.52 -7.66 -4.25
C SER A 54 -10.44 -6.85 -5.18
N SER A 55 -11.69 -6.66 -4.78
CA SER A 55 -12.67 -5.88 -5.53
C SER A 55 -12.22 -4.43 -5.73
N ILE A 56 -11.80 -3.75 -4.64
CA ILE A 56 -11.33 -2.37 -4.71
C ILE A 56 -10.05 -2.27 -5.54
N ARG A 57 -9.11 -3.20 -5.36
CA ARG A 57 -7.87 -3.22 -6.13
C ARG A 57 -8.15 -3.33 -7.63
N MET A 58 -9.04 -4.22 -8.05
CA MET A 58 -9.39 -4.35 -9.48
C MET A 58 -9.98 -3.05 -10.03
N LYS A 59 -10.87 -2.40 -9.27
CA LYS A 59 -11.44 -1.11 -9.63
C LYS A 59 -10.34 -0.05 -9.77
N ASN A 60 -9.47 0.07 -8.77
CA ASN A 60 -8.39 1.03 -8.75
C ASN A 60 -7.39 0.85 -9.91
N ILE A 61 -7.04 -0.40 -10.25
CA ILE A 61 -6.21 -0.67 -11.43
C ILE A 61 -6.92 -0.30 -12.74
N SER A 62 -8.23 -0.48 -12.84
CA SER A 62 -9.00 0.02 -13.99
C SER A 62 -8.91 1.54 -14.07
N THR A 63 -9.18 2.24 -12.97
CA THR A 63 -9.08 3.69 -12.87
C THR A 63 -7.70 4.20 -13.27
N LEU A 64 -6.61 3.55 -12.82
CA LEU A 64 -5.25 3.91 -13.24
C LEU A 64 -5.07 3.86 -14.77
N LYS A 65 -5.58 2.80 -15.41
CA LYS A 65 -5.48 2.63 -16.87
C LYS A 65 -6.29 3.66 -17.63
N ASP A 66 -7.39 4.13 -17.04
CA ASP A 66 -8.26 5.15 -17.63
C ASP A 66 -7.72 6.57 -17.46
N ILE A 67 -6.78 6.80 -16.53
CA ILE A 67 -6.23 8.13 -16.21
C ILE A 67 -4.80 8.31 -16.76
N ILE A 68 -4.01 7.23 -16.84
CA ILE A 68 -2.62 7.26 -17.31
C ILE A 68 -2.57 6.73 -18.75
N TYR A 69 -2.37 7.64 -19.71
CA TYR A 69 -2.42 7.31 -21.14
C TYR A 69 -1.04 7.09 -21.74
N SER A 70 0.02 7.64 -21.13
CA SER A 70 1.35 7.65 -21.74
C SER A 70 2.49 7.80 -20.73
N ASN A 71 3.72 7.43 -21.13
CA ASN A 71 4.91 7.59 -20.30
C ASN A 71 5.15 9.04 -19.81
N PRO A 72 4.88 10.11 -20.59
CA PRO A 72 4.96 11.48 -20.10
C PRO A 72 4.08 11.77 -18.88
N ASP A 73 2.93 11.09 -18.72
CA ASP A 73 2.08 11.28 -17.53
C ASP A 73 2.79 10.89 -16.23
N LEU A 74 3.73 9.93 -16.30
CA LEU A 74 4.51 9.46 -15.16
C LEU A 74 5.46 10.54 -14.60
N GLU A 75 5.78 11.56 -15.39
CA GLU A 75 6.62 12.69 -15.00
C GLU A 75 5.81 13.89 -14.46
N LYS A 76 4.46 13.84 -14.50
CA LYS A 76 3.62 14.85 -13.86
C LYS A 76 3.92 14.92 -12.37
N THR A 77 3.89 16.14 -11.84
CA THR A 77 4.18 16.43 -10.44
C THR A 77 2.93 16.88 -9.70
N GLY A 78 2.90 16.57 -8.40
CA GLY A 78 1.96 17.16 -7.45
C GLY A 78 2.66 17.47 -6.13
N LEU A 79 1.98 18.20 -5.25
CA LEU A 79 2.59 18.73 -4.04
C LEU A 79 2.22 17.88 -2.82
N HIS A 80 3.19 17.13 -2.28
CA HIS A 80 3.05 16.45 -1.00
C HIS A 80 3.16 17.47 0.14
N PRO A 81 2.25 17.45 1.15
CA PRO A 81 2.28 18.41 2.24
C PRO A 81 3.60 18.40 3.03
N GLU A 82 4.25 17.23 3.14
CA GLU A 82 5.53 17.08 3.85
C GLU A 82 6.77 16.99 2.94
N PHE A 83 6.66 16.47 1.71
CA PHE A 83 7.83 16.18 0.85
C PHE A 83 8.02 17.21 -0.26
N GLY A 84 7.07 18.13 -0.45
CA GLY A 84 7.09 19.04 -1.58
C GLY A 84 6.74 18.34 -2.89
N SER A 85 7.33 18.78 -3.99
CA SER A 85 7.05 18.25 -5.33
C SER A 85 7.46 16.78 -5.43
N VAL A 86 6.52 15.93 -5.83
CA VAL A 86 6.74 14.49 -6.08
C VAL A 86 6.13 14.10 -7.43
N LYS A 87 6.70 13.09 -8.07
CA LYS A 87 6.24 12.61 -9.38
C LYS A 87 5.22 11.48 -9.26
N LEU A 88 4.35 11.35 -10.26
CA LEU A 88 3.40 10.24 -10.36
C LEU A 88 4.11 8.87 -10.30
N ARG A 89 5.22 8.69 -11.01
CA ARG A 89 6.01 7.44 -10.97
C ARG A 89 6.51 7.07 -9.57
N GLU A 90 6.81 8.06 -8.74
CA GLU A 90 7.30 7.84 -7.38
C GLU A 90 6.15 7.37 -6.48
N LEU A 91 4.97 7.99 -6.61
CA LEU A 91 3.76 7.56 -5.91
C LEU A 91 3.37 6.12 -6.28
N LEU A 92 3.34 5.78 -7.57
CA LEU A 92 3.00 4.42 -8.03
C LEU A 92 4.02 3.39 -7.56
N SER A 93 5.31 3.75 -7.57
CA SER A 93 6.36 2.88 -7.02
C SER A 93 6.18 2.68 -5.52
N ALA A 94 5.81 3.73 -4.79
CA ALA A 94 5.53 3.65 -3.36
C ALA A 94 4.31 2.76 -3.05
N TRP A 95 3.29 2.75 -3.91
CA TRP A 95 2.15 1.83 -3.78
C TRP A 95 2.59 0.36 -3.89
N VAL A 96 3.40 0.03 -4.89
CA VAL A 96 3.93 -1.35 -5.04
C VAL A 96 4.80 -1.74 -3.84
N VAL A 97 5.67 -0.84 -3.36
CA VAL A 97 6.54 -1.11 -2.21
C VAL A 97 5.75 -1.20 -0.89
N HIS A 98 4.64 -0.48 -0.77
CA HIS A 98 3.70 -0.61 0.35
C HIS A 98 3.11 -2.02 0.42
N ASP A 99 2.66 -2.56 -0.71
CA ASP A 99 2.19 -3.94 -0.80
C ASP A 99 3.27 -4.93 -0.32
N PHE A 100 4.49 -4.81 -0.84
CA PHE A 100 5.60 -5.69 -0.45
C PHE A 100 5.99 -5.57 1.03
N THR A 101 5.89 -4.38 1.59
CA THR A 101 6.18 -4.13 3.01
C THR A 101 5.22 -4.94 3.88
N HIS A 102 3.93 -4.88 3.60
CA HIS A 102 2.92 -5.59 4.39
C HIS A 102 2.90 -7.10 4.13
N ILE A 103 3.12 -7.55 2.89
CA ILE A 103 3.31 -8.99 2.60
C ILE A 103 4.49 -9.53 3.43
N THR A 104 5.60 -8.79 3.48
CA THR A 104 6.76 -9.18 4.30
C THR A 104 6.40 -9.26 5.78
N GLN A 105 5.57 -8.35 6.31
CA GLN A 105 5.11 -8.41 7.69
C GLN A 105 4.30 -9.69 7.97
N ILE A 106 3.37 -10.07 7.08
CA ILE A 106 2.58 -11.32 7.20
C ILE A 106 3.50 -12.52 7.24
N VAL A 107 4.38 -12.64 6.23
CA VAL A 107 5.23 -13.82 6.07
C VAL A 107 6.16 -13.96 7.27
N ARG A 108 6.66 -12.85 7.82
CA ARG A 108 7.45 -12.87 9.07
C ARG A 108 6.66 -13.42 10.25
N VAL A 109 5.44 -12.93 10.48
CA VAL A 109 4.58 -13.43 11.59
C VAL A 109 4.28 -14.92 11.42
N MET A 110 3.99 -15.36 10.19
CA MET A 110 3.76 -16.78 9.90
C MET A 110 5.01 -17.64 10.11
N ALA A 111 6.18 -17.17 9.67
CA ALA A 111 7.44 -17.89 9.87
C ALA A 111 7.80 -17.99 11.36
N GLU A 112 7.58 -16.91 12.12
CA GLU A 112 7.86 -16.82 13.55
C GLU A 112 7.15 -17.90 14.36
N ARG A 113 5.94 -18.29 13.94
CA ARG A 113 5.16 -19.38 14.56
C ARG A 113 5.93 -20.70 14.65
N TYR A 114 6.85 -20.95 13.72
CA TYR A 114 7.64 -22.17 13.60
C TYR A 114 9.06 -22.04 14.17
N ARG A 115 9.41 -20.92 14.82
CA ARG A 115 10.80 -20.64 15.25
C ARG A 115 11.40 -21.78 16.07
N THR A 116 10.64 -22.37 16.99
CA THR A 116 11.08 -23.51 17.81
C THR A 116 11.06 -24.81 17.02
N ASP A 117 10.05 -25.00 16.18
CA ASP A 117 9.75 -26.24 15.47
C ASP A 117 10.82 -26.57 14.41
N VAL A 118 11.46 -25.53 13.84
CA VAL A 118 12.57 -25.69 12.90
C VAL A 118 13.91 -26.02 13.57
N GLY A 119 13.99 -26.06 14.90
CA GLY A 119 15.21 -26.45 15.64
C GLY A 119 16.50 -25.77 15.12
N PRO A 120 17.59 -26.53 14.91
CA PRO A 120 18.89 -25.98 14.50
C PRO A 120 18.90 -25.44 13.05
N TRP A 121 17.92 -25.80 12.20
CA TRP A 121 17.83 -25.25 10.84
C TRP A 121 17.54 -23.76 10.83
N SER A 122 17.04 -23.19 11.94
CA SER A 122 16.90 -21.75 12.12
C SER A 122 18.16 -20.98 11.73
N ALA A 123 19.37 -21.51 11.96
CA ALA A 123 20.64 -20.90 11.56
C ALA A 123 20.75 -20.58 10.05
N TYR A 124 20.05 -21.32 9.19
CA TYR A 124 20.05 -21.13 7.74
C TYR A 124 18.83 -20.37 7.20
N LEU A 125 17.81 -20.14 8.04
CA LEU A 125 16.55 -19.52 7.62
C LEU A 125 16.58 -18.01 7.83
N GLY A 126 17.02 -17.28 6.80
CA GLY A 126 17.22 -15.82 6.87
C GLY A 126 16.00 -15.00 7.33
N ILE A 127 14.77 -15.48 7.10
CA ILE A 127 13.55 -14.81 7.57
C ILE A 127 13.41 -14.82 9.10
N LEU A 128 13.97 -15.83 9.78
CA LEU A 128 13.99 -15.93 11.24
C LEU A 128 15.18 -15.21 11.89
N ASN A 129 16.19 -14.86 11.09
CA ASN A 129 17.46 -14.29 11.56
C ASN A 129 17.65 -12.81 11.21
N ARG A 130 16.72 -12.20 10.47
CA ARG A 130 16.74 -10.76 10.24
C ARG A 130 16.43 -10.03 11.55
N ARG A 131 17.40 -9.27 12.07
CA ARG A 131 17.12 -8.24 13.08
C ARG A 131 16.24 -7.17 12.42
N SER A 132 15.14 -6.83 13.09
CA SER A 132 14.24 -5.72 12.75
C SER A 132 15.00 -4.39 12.77
#